data_AF-A0A2X2VHA7-F1
#
_entry.id   AF-A0A2X2VHA7-F1
#
_cell.length_a   1.000
_cell.length_b   1.000
_cell.length_c   1.000
_cell.angle_alpha   90.00
_cell.angle_beta   90.00
_cell.angle_gamma   90.00
#
_symmetry.space_group_name_H-M   'P 1'
#
loop_
_entity.id
_entity.type
_entity.pdbx_description
1 polymer ?
#
loop_
_entity_poly.entity_id
_entity_poly.type
_entity_poly.pdbx_seq_one_letter_code
_entity_poly.pdbx_strand_id
1 'polypeptide(L)'
;MANSLTTNPKYLSEVIKIYKNHNFTSYINELRINYIIKMLYANPIYREYKIAYLAEECGYTTPRVFVNAFKKEKGFTPSYFVEQLKTSA
;
A
#
# COMPACT_ATOMS: atom_id res chain seq x y z
N MET A 1 -0.64 -20.09 8.88
CA MET A 1 0.41 -19.06 8.70
C MET A 1 0.52 -18.27 10.00
N ALA A 2 1.24 -18.77 11.00
CA ALA A 2 1.36 -18.09 12.30
C ALA A 2 2.76 -18.18 12.93
N ASN A 3 3.75 -18.75 12.23
CA ASN A 3 5.04 -19.12 12.82
C ASN A 3 6.27 -18.46 12.17
N SER A 4 6.13 -17.33 11.47
CA SER A 4 7.26 -16.72 10.74
C SER A 4 7.75 -15.38 11.29
N LEU A 5 7.56 -15.10 12.58
CA LEU A 5 8.14 -13.91 13.22
C LEU A 5 8.66 -14.26 14.62
N THR A 6 9.96 -14.55 14.72
CA THR A 6 10.72 -14.73 15.97
C THR A 6 10.94 -13.39 16.68
N THR A 7 9.85 -12.67 16.97
CA THR A 7 9.86 -11.48 17.82
C THR A 7 8.95 -11.75 18.99
N ASN A 8 9.43 -11.48 20.21
CA ASN A 8 8.68 -11.67 21.46
C ASN A 8 7.22 -11.21 21.27
N PRO A 9 6.23 -12.13 21.35
CA PRO A 9 4.82 -11.82 21.12
C PRO A 9 4.31 -10.68 22.00
N LYS A 10 4.97 -10.41 23.15
CA LYS A 10 4.68 -9.27 24.02
C LYS A 10 5.05 -7.92 23.40
N TYR A 11 6.18 -7.83 22.68
CA TYR A 11 6.59 -6.58 22.02
C TYR A 11 5.66 -6.24 20.86
N LEU A 12 5.30 -7.25 20.06
CA LEU A 12 4.31 -7.11 19.02
C LEU A 12 2.93 -6.78 19.61
N SER A 13 2.52 -7.43 20.70
CA SER A 13 1.26 -7.12 21.40
C SER A 13 1.24 -5.73 22.05
N GLU A 14 2.36 -5.22 22.56
CA GLU A 14 2.48 -3.87 23.13
C GLU A 14 2.41 -2.79 22.05
N VAL A 15 3.13 -2.96 20.94
CA VAL A 15 3.00 -2.09 19.77
C VAL A 15 1.56 -2.17 19.23
N ILE A 16 0.97 -3.36 19.11
CA ILE A 16 -0.44 -3.51 18.71
C ILE A 16 -1.40 -2.82 19.70
N LYS A 17 -1.12 -2.83 21.02
CA LYS A 17 -1.92 -2.16 22.05
C LYS A 17 -1.84 -0.63 21.97
N ILE A 18 -0.65 -0.09 21.68
CA ILE A 18 -0.44 1.36 21.51
C ILE A 18 -1.15 1.86 20.22
N TYR A 19 -1.30 1.02 19.20
CA TYR A 19 -1.82 1.36 17.87
C TYR A 19 -3.21 0.72 17.57
N LYS A 20 -4.05 0.55 18.59
CA LYS A 20 -5.38 -0.10 18.54
C LYS A 20 -6.21 0.33 17.30
N ASN A 21 -6.65 -0.66 16.50
CA ASN A 21 -7.54 -0.67 15.30
C ASN A 21 -7.46 0.45 14.24
N HIS A 22 -7.34 1.73 14.63
CA HIS A 22 -7.24 2.85 13.70
C HIS A 22 -5.81 3.07 13.18
N ASN A 23 -4.78 2.67 13.94
CA ASN A 23 -3.41 3.07 13.65
C ASN A 23 -2.55 1.97 13.01
N PHE A 24 -2.70 0.69 13.43
CA PHE A 24 -2.01 -0.41 12.75
C PHE A 24 -2.49 -0.61 11.30
N THR A 25 -3.81 -0.60 11.08
CA THR A 25 -4.38 -0.72 9.74
C THR A 25 -3.93 0.43 8.84
N SER A 26 -3.90 1.66 9.37
CA SER A 26 -3.42 2.83 8.63
C SER A 26 -1.93 2.71 8.32
N TYR A 27 -1.11 2.26 9.28
CA TYR A 27 0.31 2.02 9.07
C TYR A 27 0.59 0.98 7.98
N ILE A 28 -0.13 -0.15 8.00
CA ILE A 28 -0.02 -1.17 6.94
C ILE A 28 -0.44 -0.60 5.59
N ASN A 29 -1.52 0.20 5.54
CA ASN A 29 -1.93 0.86 4.30
C ASN A 29 -0.86 1.83 3.80
N GLU A 30 -0.29 2.66 4.67
CA GLU A 30 0.79 3.59 4.33
C GLU A 30 1.98 2.84 3.71
N LEU A 31 2.43 1.74 4.33
CA LEU A 31 3.52 0.92 3.81
C LEU A 31 3.20 0.34 2.42
N ARG A 32 1.99 -0.19 2.23
CA ARG A 32 1.54 -0.75 0.93
C ARG A 32 1.49 0.32 -0.16
N ILE A 33 0.95 1.49 0.14
CA ILE A 33 0.87 2.61 -0.80
C ILE A 33 2.27 3.14 -1.14
N ASN A 34 3.15 3.28 -0.15
CA ASN A 34 4.52 3.74 -0.39
C ASN A 34 5.32 2.72 -1.25
N TYR A 35 5.10 1.42 -1.05
CA TYR A 35 5.70 0.38 -1.89
C TYR A 35 5.31 0.52 -3.36
N ILE A 36 4.01 0.62 -3.68
CA ILE A 36 3.58 0.69 -5.08
C ILE A 36 4.03 1.99 -5.75
N ILE A 37 4.09 3.10 -5.02
CA ILE A 37 4.64 4.37 -5.52
C ILE A 37 6.11 4.22 -5.88
N LYS A 38 6.90 3.57 -5.00
CA LYS A 38 8.32 3.30 -5.29
C LYS A 38 8.47 2.48 -6.57
N MET A 39 7.63 1.47 -6.78
CA MET A 39 7.65 0.67 -8.02
C MET A 39 7.27 1.50 -9.25
N LEU A 40 6.26 2.37 -9.15
CA LEU A 40 5.84 3.25 -10.25
C LEU A 40 6.91 4.26 -10.67
N TYR A 41 7.71 4.74 -9.72
CA TYR A 41 8.87 5.59 -10.01
C TYR A 41 10.03 4.78 -10.61
N ALA A 42 10.41 3.67 -9.98
CA ALA A 42 11.61 2.90 -10.35
C ALA A 42 11.44 2.09 -11.63
N ASN A 43 10.24 1.58 -11.90
CA ASN A 43 9.97 0.61 -12.96
C ASN A 43 8.83 1.13 -13.86
N PRO A 44 9.14 1.75 -15.01
CA PRO A 44 8.12 2.28 -15.92
C PRO A 44 7.09 1.25 -16.38
N ILE A 45 7.46 -0.04 -16.45
CA ILE A 45 6.53 -1.14 -16.79
C ILE A 45 5.32 -1.21 -15.85
N TYR A 46 5.45 -0.80 -14.59
CA TYR A 46 4.33 -0.77 -13.64
C TYR A 46 3.26 0.25 -14.04
N ARG A 47 3.59 1.26 -14.85
CA ARG A 47 2.64 2.27 -15.35
C ARG A 47 1.73 1.69 -16.44
N GLU A 48 2.10 0.56 -17.05
CA GLU A 48 1.30 -0.14 -18.07
C GLU A 48 0.36 -1.18 -17.47
N TYR A 49 0.53 -1.53 -16.20
CA TYR A 49 -0.34 -2.49 -15.54
C TYR A 49 -1.71 -1.90 -15.20
N LYS A 50 -2.72 -2.78 -15.24
CA LYS A 50 -4.07 -2.44 -14.77
C LYS A 50 -4.04 -2.14 -13.28
N ILE A 51 -4.86 -1.18 -12.83
CA ILE A 51 -5.03 -0.83 -11.42
C ILE A 51 -5.33 -2.05 -10.54
N ALA A 52 -6.05 -3.05 -11.06
CA ALA A 52 -6.33 -4.28 -10.34
C ALA A 52 -5.07 -5.09 -10.01
N TYR A 53 -4.13 -5.16 -10.95
CA TYR A 53 -2.84 -5.82 -10.74
C TYR A 53 -2.00 -5.06 -9.72
N LEU A 54 -1.94 -3.72 -9.83
CA LEU A 54 -1.23 -2.89 -8.85
C LEU A 54 -1.78 -3.06 -7.43
N ALA A 55 -3.10 -3.22 -7.29
CA ALA A 55 -3.75 -3.48 -6.01
C ALA A 55 -3.31 -4.84 -5.43
N GLU A 56 -3.30 -5.89 -6.24
CA GLU A 56 -2.87 -7.23 -5.84
C GLU A 56 -1.40 -7.25 -5.41
N GLU A 57 -0.52 -6.63 -6.20
CA GLU A 57 0.92 -6.53 -5.94
C GLU A 57 1.26 -5.85 -4.61
N CYS A 58 0.47 -4.87 -4.17
CA CYS A 58 0.65 -4.22 -2.86
C CYS A 58 -0.26 -4.80 -1.77
N GLY A 59 -0.87 -5.97 -1.99
CA GLY A 59 -1.56 -6.74 -0.96
C GLY A 59 -2.99 -6.31 -0.64
N TYR A 60 -3.69 -5.67 -1.60
CA TYR A 60 -5.12 -5.39 -1.49
C TYR A 60 -5.95 -6.44 -2.22
N THR A 61 -6.95 -6.97 -1.52
CA THR A 61 -7.87 -7.98 -2.05
C THR A 61 -8.79 -7.44 -3.15
N THR A 62 -9.11 -6.15 -3.12
CA THR A 62 -9.96 -5.55 -4.15
C THR A 62 -9.39 -4.23 -4.65
N PRO A 63 -9.52 -3.93 -5.97
CA PRO A 63 -9.05 -2.68 -6.53
C PRO A 63 -9.73 -1.46 -5.90
N ARG A 64 -11.00 -1.59 -5.49
CA ARG A 64 -11.76 -0.50 -4.85
C ARG A 64 -11.17 -0.09 -3.50
N VAL A 65 -10.77 -1.06 -2.68
CA VAL A 65 -10.14 -0.77 -1.38
C VAL A 65 -8.78 -0.12 -1.59
N PHE A 66 -8.00 -0.59 -2.56
CA PHE A 66 -6.73 0.03 -2.96
C PHE A 66 -6.92 1.49 -3.39
N VAL A 67 -7.84 1.77 -4.31
CA VAL A 67 -8.10 3.14 -4.80
C VAL A 67 -8.48 4.07 -3.65
N ASN A 68 -9.33 3.62 -2.74
CA ASN A 68 -9.73 4.40 -1.57
C ASN A 68 -8.57 4.67 -0.62
N ALA A 69 -7.74 3.65 -0.33
CA ALA A 69 -6.57 3.80 0.51
C ALA A 69 -5.54 4.75 -0.15
N PHE A 70 -5.24 4.55 -1.43
CA PHE A 70 -4.32 5.41 -2.18
C PHE A 70 -4.78 6.86 -2.18
N LYS A 71 -6.07 7.11 -2.44
CA LYS A 71 -6.65 8.46 -2.41
C LYS A 71 -6.61 9.07 -1.00
N LYS A 72 -6.83 8.28 0.04
CA LYS A 72 -6.72 8.75 1.43
C LYS A 72 -5.29 9.18 1.76
N GLU A 73 -4.29 8.41 1.34
CA GLU A 73 -2.88 8.68 1.66
C GLU A 73 -2.23 9.76 0.77
N LYS A 74 -2.68 9.93 -0.48
CA LYS A 74 -2.04 10.85 -1.45
C LYS A 74 -2.93 12.00 -1.94
N GLY A 75 -4.23 11.96 -1.67
CA GLY A 75 -5.20 12.98 -2.08
C GLY A 75 -5.80 12.81 -3.48
N PHE A 76 -5.20 11.97 -4.34
CA PHE A 76 -5.65 11.70 -5.70
C PHE A 76 -5.70 10.20 -6.01
N THR A 77 -6.31 9.81 -7.13
CA THR A 77 -6.46 8.40 -7.51
C THR A 77 -5.16 7.82 -8.05
N PRO A 78 -4.95 6.49 -7.93
CA PRO A 78 -3.78 5.85 -8.51
C PRO A 78 -3.72 6.00 -10.04
N SER A 79 -4.87 5.98 -10.74
CA SER A 79 -4.91 6.23 -12.19
C SER A 79 -4.37 7.61 -12.56
N TYR A 80 -4.82 8.66 -11.85
CA TYR A 80 -4.33 10.01 -12.07
C TYR A 80 -2.82 10.08 -11.85
N PHE A 81 -2.32 9.47 -10.77
CA PHE A 81 -0.89 9.43 -10.47
C PHE A 81 -0.08 8.74 -11.58
N VAL A 82 -0.55 7.60 -12.09
CA VAL A 82 0.10 6.87 -13.19
C VAL A 82 0.14 7.72 -14.45
N GLU A 83 -0.95 8.40 -14.81
CA GLU A 83 -0.99 9.30 -15.98
C GLU A 83 -0.01 10.47 -15.85
N GLN A 84 0.11 11.07 -14.66
CA GLN A 84 1.09 12.13 -14.39
C GLN A 84 2.52 11.62 -14.60
N LEU A 85 2.83 10.40 -14.17
CA LEU A 85 4.13 9.78 -14.38
C LEU A 85 4.41 9.39 -15.84
N LYS A 86 3.38 9.18 -16.67
CA LYS A 86 3.56 8.96 -18.11
C LYS A 86 3.78 10.25 -18.87
N THR A 87 3.10 11.32 -18.47
CA THR A 87 3.22 12.65 -19.11
C THR A 87 4.53 13.35 -18.75
N SER A 88 5.09 13.07 -17.57
CA SER A 88 6.34 13.69 -17.09
C SER A 88 7.62 12.94 -17.50
N ALA A 89 7.49 11.83 -18.24
CA ALA A 89 8.58 11.00 -18.73
C ALA A 89 8.80 11.24 -20.23
#